data_AF-A0AAE3D6Z1-F1
#
_entry.id   AF-A0AAE3D6Z1-F1
#
_cell.length_a   1.000
_cell.length_b   1.000
_cell.length_c   1.000
_cell.angle_alpha   90.00
_cell.angle_beta   90.00
_cell.angle_gamma   90.00
#
_symmetry.space_group_name_H-M   'P 1'
#
loop_
_entity.id
_entity.type
_entity.pdbx_description
1 polymer ?
#
loop_
_entity_poly.entity_id
_entity_poly.type
_entity_poly.pdbx_seq_one_letter_code
_entity_poly.pdbx_strand_id
1 'polypeptide(L)' 'MLLTQSVSFFDTAGENFYHGFMLGLCALMSGTFVTSNRESGDGRYDIQLKPIRKGMPGILIELKAGKNVEVAVE' A
#
# COMPACT_ATOMS: atom_id res chain seq x y z
N MET A 1 -3.59 -15.28 5.97
CA MET A 1 -4.59 -16.12 6.65
C MET A 1 -5.92 -15.41 6.84
N LEU A 2 -5.96 -14.15 7.33
CA LEU A 2 -7.21 -13.39 7.50
C LEU A 2 -7.95 -13.10 6.18
N LEU A 3 -7.30 -12.41 5.24
CA LEU A 3 -7.92 -12.01 3.95
C LEU A 3 -8.41 -13.20 3.12
N THR A 4 -7.61 -14.28 3.05
CA THR A 4 -7.95 -15.51 2.30
C THR A 4 -9.15 -16.28 2.87
N GLN A 5 -9.50 -16.06 4.13
CA GLN A 5 -10.65 -16.71 4.79
C GLN A 5 -11.86 -15.78 4.95
N SER A 6 -11.67 -14.47 4.83
CA SER A 6 -12.72 -13.47 5.12
C SER A 6 -13.24 -12.76 3.88
N VAL A 7 -12.50 -12.74 2.77
CA VAL A 7 -12.84 -11.94 1.60
C VAL A 7 -12.57 -12.74 0.33
N SER A 8 -13.57 -12.88 -0.55
CA SER A 8 -13.40 -13.65 -1.80
C SER A 8 -12.73 -12.80 -2.89
N PHE A 9 -12.15 -13.45 -3.89
CA PHE A 9 -11.58 -12.77 -5.07
C PHE A 9 -12.60 -11.87 -5.79
N PHE A 10 -13.90 -12.22 -5.73
CA PHE A 10 -14.97 -11.41 -6.32
C PHE A 10 -15.31 -10.18 -5.47
N ASP A 11 -15.09 -10.25 -4.14
CA ASP A 11 -15.25 -9.11 -3.23
C ASP A 11 -14.07 -8.13 -3.31
N THR A 12 -12.91 -8.60 -3.79
CA THR A 12 -11.67 -7.82 -3.94
C THR A 12 -11.30 -7.52 -5.39
N ALA A 13 -12.25 -7.62 -6.33
CA ALA A 13 -12.03 -7.42 -7.75
C ALA A 13 -11.69 -5.95 -8.08
N GLY A 14 -10.46 -5.53 -7.79
CA GLY A 14 -9.93 -4.20 -8.10
C GLY A 14 -8.86 -3.74 -7.11
N GLU A 15 -7.89 -2.97 -7.61
CA GLU A 15 -6.79 -2.41 -6.81
C GLU A 15 -7.29 -1.47 -5.70
N ASN A 16 -8.43 -0.80 -5.91
CA ASN A 16 -9.03 0.12 -4.94
C ASN A 16 -9.36 -0.52 -3.59
N PHE A 17 -9.78 -1.79 -3.57
CA PHE A 17 -10.07 -2.50 -2.31
C PHE A 17 -8.79 -2.67 -1.49
N TYR A 18 -7.75 -3.21 -2.13
CA TYR A 18 -6.45 -3.42 -1.49
C TYR A 18 -5.78 -2.12 -1.10
N HIS A 19 -5.91 -1.08 -1.92
CA HIS A 19 -5.44 0.27 -1.62
C HIS A 19 -6.08 0.79 -0.33
N GLY A 20 -7.42 0.80 -0.24
CA GLY A 20 -8.13 1.28 0.95
C GLY A 20 -7.82 0.45 2.20
N PHE A 21 -7.76 -0.87 2.06
CA PHE A 21 -7.44 -1.78 3.17
C PHE A 21 -6.01 -1.59 3.68
N MET A 22 -5.00 -1.56 2.79
CA MET A 22 -3.60 -1.32 3.15
C MET A 22 -3.41 0.07 3.74
N LEU A 23 -4.03 1.10 3.16
CA LEU A 23 -3.98 2.45 3.70
C LEU A 23 -4.53 2.52 5.13
N GLY A 24 -5.66 1.86 5.38
CA GLY A 24 -6.26 1.76 6.71
C GLY A 24 -5.37 1.05 7.72
N LEU A 25 -4.76 -0.08 7.35
CA LEU A 25 -3.80 -0.78 8.22
C LEU A 25 -2.56 0.07 8.52
N CYS A 26 -1.99 0.71 7.50
CA CYS A 26 -0.85 1.60 7.66
C CYS A 26 -1.19 2.78 8.57
N ALA A 27 -2.39 3.36 8.45
CA ALA A 27 -2.82 4.46 9.31
C ALA A 27 -2.93 4.05 10.80
N LEU A 28 -3.14 2.77 11.10
CA LEU A 28 -3.11 2.22 12.46
C LEU A 28 -1.68 2.00 13.00
N MET A 29 -0.67 1.98 12.12
CA MET A 29 0.73 1.83 12.55
C MET A 29 1.24 3.12 13.19
N SER A 30 1.69 3.03 14.44
CA SER A 30 2.30 4.16 15.13
C SER A 30 3.73 4.44 14.62
N GLY A 31 4.11 5.72 14.56
CA GLY A 31 5.49 6.14 14.23
C GLY A 31 5.73 6.54 12.77
N THR A 32 4.73 6.42 11.90
CA THR A 32 4.78 6.86 10.50
C THR A 32 3.60 7.77 10.17
N PHE A 33 3.83 8.77 9.34
CA PHE A 33 2.77 9.59 8.75
C PHE A 33 2.39 9.00 7.39
N VAL A 34 1.14 8.57 7.27
CA VAL A 34 0.65 7.81 6.11
C VAL A 34 -0.06 8.74 5.13
N THR A 35 0.30 8.65 3.86
CA THR A 35 -0.37 9.38 2.76
C THR A 35 -0.53 8.46 1.55
N SER A 36 -1.53 8.71 0.71
CA SER A 36 -1.73 7.99 -0.56
C SER A 36 -1.90 8.96 -1.73
N ASN A 37 -1.69 8.44 -2.95
CA ASN A 37 -2.06 9.10 -4.21
C ASN A 37 -1.59 10.55 -4.38
N ARG A 38 -0.39 10.85 -3.88
CA ARG A 38 0.25 12.15 -4.07
C ARG A 38 1.28 12.03 -5.20
N GLU A 39 1.15 12.84 -6.25
CA GLU A 39 2.23 13.04 -7.22
C GLU A 39 3.50 13.49 -6.48
N SER A 40 4.61 12.79 -6.71
CA SER A 40 5.90 13.10 -6.11
C SER A 40 7.01 12.85 -7.12
N GLY A 41 7.48 13.92 -7.78
CA GLY A 41 8.52 13.81 -8.81
C GLY A 41 8.02 13.17 -10.10
N ASP A 42 8.81 12.27 -10.69
CA ASP A 42 8.56 11.60 -11.98
C ASP A 42 7.57 10.41 -11.92
N GLY A 43 6.87 10.19 -10.79
CA GLY A 43 5.95 9.06 -10.63
C GLY A 43 4.86 9.22 -9.57
N ARG A 44 3.93 8.26 -9.54
CA ARG A 44 2.90 8.09 -8.51
C ARG A 44 3.13 6.77 -7.79
N TYR A 45 3.26 6.83 -6.47
CA TYR A 45 3.17 5.67 -5.59
C TYR A 45 1.75 5.54 -5.04
N ASP A 46 1.32 4.33 -4.71
CA ASP A 46 0.03 4.11 -4.04
C ASP A 46 0.02 4.63 -2.60
N ILE A 47 0.98 4.21 -1.77
CA ILE A 47 1.05 4.56 -0.34
C ILE A 47 2.48 4.99 0.04
N GLN A 48 2.58 6.06 0.83
CA GLN A 48 3.82 6.50 1.46
C GLN A 48 3.69 6.46 2.98
N LEU A 49 4.71 5.86 3.62
CA LEU A 49 4.94 5.93 5.06
C LEU A 49 6.13 6.85 5.32
N LYS A 50 5.84 8.10 5.66
CA LYS A 50 6.87 9.09 5.99
C LYS A 50 7.31 8.89 7.45
N PRO A 51 8.62 8.80 7.74
CA PRO A 51 9.10 8.65 9.09
C PRO A 51 8.85 9.94 9.88
N ILE A 52 8.35 9.80 11.12
CA ILE A 52 8.12 10.94 12.02
C ILE A 52 9.40 11.28 12.82
N ARG A 53 10.29 10.29 13.01
CA ARG A 53 11.57 10.44 13.72
C ARG A 53 12.74 10.40 12.75
N LYS A 54 13.74 11.25 12.99
CA LYS A 54 15.01 11.22 12.23
C LYS A 54 15.71 9.87 12.44
N GLY A 55 16.29 9.34 11.35
CA GLY A 55 17.00 8.06 11.36
C GLY A 55 16.14 6.83 11.08
N MET A 56 14.82 6.97 10.95
CA MET A 56 13.95 5.89 10.48
C MET A 56 13.80 5.94 8.94
N PRO A 57 13.68 4.78 8.27
CA PRO A 57 13.47 4.74 6.83
C PRO A 57 12.08 5.29 6.45
N GLY A 58 11.99 5.90 5.28
CA GLY A 58 10.70 6.10 4.60
C GLY A 58 10.40 4.92 3.70
N ILE A 59 9.13 4.57 3.59
CA ILE A 59 8.68 3.42 2.80
C ILE A 59 7.68 3.92 1.75
N LEU A 60 7.90 3.53 0.49
CA LEU A 60 6.92 3.67 -0.59
C LEU A 60 6.39 2.27 -0.92
N ILE A 61 5.08 2.16 -1.11
CA ILE A 61 4.40 0.90 -1.41
C ILE A 61 3.63 1.11 -2.71
N GLU A 62 3.88 0.22 -3.66
CA GLU A 62 3.14 0.09 -4.91
C GLU A 62 2.32 -1.19 -4.88
N LEU A 63 1.05 -1.10 -5.21
CA LEU A 63 0.12 -2.22 -5.22
C LEU A 63 -0.12 -2.64 -6.67
N LYS A 64 0.04 -3.94 -6.95
CA LYS A 64 -0.30 -4.53 -8.25
C LYS A 64 -1.24 -5.70 -8.04
N ALA A 65 -2.37 -5.73 -8.75
CA ALA A 65 -3.31 -6.86 -8.71
C ALA A 65 -3.54 -7.47 -10.09
N GLY A 66 -3.30 -8.78 -10.23
CA GLY A 66 -3.50 -9.49 -11.49
C GLY A 66 -3.02 -10.95 -11.45
N LYS A 67 -3.44 -11.76 -12.43
CA LYS A 67 -3.04 -13.18 -12.52
C LYS A 67 -1.56 -13.38 -12.86
N ASN A 68 -0.97 -12.43 -13.61
CA ASN A 68 0.43 -12.46 -14.06
C ASN A 68 1.13 -11.16 -13.67
N VAL A 69 1.18 -10.86 -12.37
CA VAL A 69 1.92 -9.68 -11.89
C VAL A 69 3.40 -10.02 -11.84
N GLU A 70 4.20 -9.37 -12.68
CA GLU A 70 5.65 -9.34 -12.52
C GLU A 70 5.99 -8.39 -11.37
N VAL A 71 6.63 -8.95 -10.33
CA VAL A 71 7.19 -8.16 -9.24
C VAL A 71 8.41 -7.45 -9.82
N ALA A 72 8.32 -6.12 -9.93
CA ALA A 72 9.49 -5.31 -10.25
C ALA A 72 10.46 -5.46 -9.08
N VAL A 73 11.59 -6.12 -9.31
CA VAL A 73 12.71 -6.16 -8.37
C VAL A 73 13.58 -4.98 -8.74
N GLU A 74 13.36 -3.84 -8.08
CA GLU A 74 14.30 -2.71 -8.06
C GLU A 74 14.95 -2.60 -6.69
#